data_AF-A0A414D7N1-F1
#
_entry.id   AF-A0A414D7N1-F1
#
_cell.length_a   1.000
_cell.length_b   1.000
_cell.length_c   1.000
_cell.angle_alpha   90.00
_cell.angle_beta   90.00
_cell.angle_gamma   90.00
#
_symmetry.space_group_name_H-M   'P 1'
#
loop_
_entity.id
_entity.type
_entity.pdbx_description
1 polymer ?
#
loop_
_entity_poly.entity_id
_entity_poly.type
_entity_poly.pdbx_seq_one_letter_code
_entity_poly.pdbx_strand_id
1 'polypeptide(L)'
;MLIYYRDNNNSFMKKILIITLMVICMIFNITACGVKNNNTSKSPLRQTKDMAENVYDAIKNHDSEQLKEQFCERLQPGKETAVDKIYEYIDGEIETLETDFETDNYADAGGGGEIRGDKLSKTFVFRLVIITDKGVRYKIGAKGDIINTIEPRDQGLQVLRVYKQNEDGTWNYSKGYLQIGSELD
;
A
#
# COMPACT_ATOMS: atom_id res chain seq x y z
N MET A 1 -59.44 4.82 11.60
CA MET A 1 -58.83 4.89 10.24
C MET A 1 -57.39 5.43 10.24
N LEU A 2 -56.98 6.28 11.21
CA LEU A 2 -55.61 6.83 11.30
C LEU A 2 -54.53 5.83 11.81
N ILE A 3 -54.92 4.79 12.56
CA ILE A 3 -53.97 3.84 13.16
C ILE A 3 -53.44 2.85 12.11
N TYR A 4 -54.30 2.40 11.19
CA TYR A 4 -53.92 1.51 10.08
C TYR A 4 -52.97 2.15 9.06
N TYR A 5 -53.03 3.48 8.87
CA TYR A 5 -52.14 4.18 7.95
C TYR A 5 -50.72 4.37 8.52
N ARG A 6 -50.61 4.48 9.86
CA ARG A 6 -49.33 4.67 10.54
C ARG A 6 -48.49 3.39 10.61
N ASP A 7 -49.12 2.23 10.80
CA ASP A 7 -48.40 0.94 10.84
C ASP A 7 -47.94 0.46 9.45
N ASN A 8 -48.72 0.71 8.40
CA ASN A 8 -48.30 0.38 7.03
C ASN A 8 -47.09 1.22 6.58
N ASN A 9 -47.03 2.49 6.98
CA ASN A 9 -45.87 3.35 6.71
C ASN A 9 -44.60 2.88 7.45
N ASN A 10 -44.73 2.36 8.68
CA ASN A 10 -43.60 1.78 9.41
C ASN A 10 -43.08 0.48 8.78
N SER A 11 -43.99 -0.40 8.31
CA SER A 11 -43.61 -1.62 7.59
C SER A 11 -42.95 -1.29 6.25
N PHE A 12 -43.49 -0.31 5.52
CA PHE A 12 -42.95 0.15 4.24
C PHE A 12 -41.58 0.84 4.39
N MET A 13 -41.41 1.72 5.38
CA MET A 13 -40.13 2.37 5.66
C MET A 13 -39.05 1.38 6.14
N LYS A 14 -39.42 0.36 6.94
CA LYS A 14 -38.49 -0.72 7.32
C LYS A 14 -38.03 -1.53 6.11
N LYS A 15 -38.93 -1.82 5.17
CA LYS A 15 -38.58 -2.52 3.92
C LYS A 15 -37.65 -1.68 3.05
N ILE A 16 -37.90 -0.38 2.93
CA ILE A 16 -36.99 0.55 2.22
C ILE A 16 -35.62 0.54 2.88
N LEU A 17 -35.53 0.69 4.21
CA LEU A 17 -34.26 0.69 4.93
C LEU A 17 -33.47 -0.60 4.72
N ILE A 18 -34.13 -1.76 4.76
CA ILE A 18 -33.50 -3.08 4.52
C ILE A 18 -32.99 -3.19 3.09
N ILE A 19 -33.76 -2.73 2.10
CA ILE A 19 -33.34 -2.74 0.69
C ILE A 19 -32.16 -1.80 0.47
N THR A 20 -32.20 -0.58 1.02
CA THR A 20 -31.08 0.37 0.93
C THR A 20 -29.81 -0.20 1.59
N LEU A 21 -29.93 -0.86 2.75
CA LEU A 21 -28.82 -1.53 3.42
C LEU A 21 -28.25 -2.70 2.60
N MET A 22 -29.10 -3.53 2.00
CA MET A 22 -28.67 -4.63 1.13
C MET A 22 -27.91 -4.13 -0.11
N VAL A 23 -28.38 -3.05 -0.74
CA VAL A 23 -27.71 -2.45 -1.91
C VAL A 23 -26.35 -1.88 -1.51
N ILE A 24 -26.25 -1.20 -0.36
CA ILE A 24 -24.97 -0.70 0.18
C ILE A 24 -24.00 -1.87 0.45
N CYS A 25 -24.47 -2.94 1.10
CA CYS A 25 -23.67 -4.14 1.33
C CYS A 25 -23.20 -4.78 0.02
N MET A 26 -24.04 -4.83 -1.02
CA MET A 26 -23.63 -5.34 -2.33
C MET A 26 -22.57 -4.45 -2.99
N ILE A 27 -22.67 -3.12 -2.85
CA ILE A 27 -21.63 -2.19 -3.35
C ILE A 27 -20.29 -2.47 -2.65
N PHE A 28 -20.27 -2.64 -1.32
CA PHE A 28 -19.06 -3.02 -0.58
C PHE A 28 -18.51 -4.40 -1.00
N ASN A 29 -19.38 -5.36 -1.32
CA ASN A 29 -18.94 -6.67 -1.81
C ASN A 29 -18.39 -6.63 -3.25
N ILE A 30 -18.77 -5.64 -4.08
CA ILE A 30 -18.17 -5.44 -5.41
C ILE A 30 -16.78 -4.81 -5.29
N THR A 31 -16.54 -3.91 -4.32
CA THR A 31 -15.17 -3.42 -4.02
C THR A 31 -14.28 -4.49 -3.38
N ALA A 32 -14.86 -5.49 -2.71
CA ALA A 32 -14.14 -6.65 -2.16
C ALA A 32 -13.92 -7.80 -3.17
N CYS A 33 -14.50 -7.71 -4.37
CA CYS A 33 -14.14 -8.58 -5.49
C CYS A 33 -12.81 -8.07 -6.07
N GLY A 34 -11.73 -8.63 -5.52
CA GLY A 34 -10.33 -8.32 -5.78
C GLY A 34 -10.04 -7.65 -7.12
N VAL A 35 -9.33 -6.52 -7.03
CA VAL A 35 -8.58 -5.93 -8.14
C VAL A 35 -7.74 -7.04 -8.75
N LYS A 36 -8.26 -7.67 -9.82
CA LYS A 36 -7.48 -8.58 -10.65
C LYS A 36 -6.38 -7.73 -11.25
N ASN A 37 -5.17 -7.90 -10.72
CA ASN A 37 -3.96 -7.28 -11.19
C ASN A 37 -3.84 -7.51 -12.70
N ASN A 38 -3.96 -6.44 -13.47
CA ASN A 38 -3.92 -6.43 -14.94
C ASN A 38 -2.49 -6.38 -15.47
N ASN A 39 -1.54 -7.01 -14.76
CA ASN A 39 -0.10 -6.87 -14.95
C ASN A 39 0.44 -7.49 -16.25
N THR A 40 -0.40 -8.12 -17.07
CA THR A 40 0.06 -8.91 -18.22
C THR A 40 0.54 -8.09 -19.42
N SER A 41 0.58 -6.74 -19.36
CA SER A 41 1.14 -5.89 -20.43
C SER A 41 2.10 -4.77 -19.98
N LYS A 42 2.26 -4.51 -18.68
CA LYS A 42 3.10 -3.42 -18.17
C LYS A 42 4.55 -3.89 -17.99
N SER A 43 5.53 -3.05 -18.33
CA SER A 43 6.94 -3.33 -18.04
C SER A 43 7.18 -3.45 -16.52
N PRO A 44 8.17 -4.24 -16.06
CA PRO A 44 8.51 -4.33 -14.64
C PRO A 44 8.75 -2.97 -13.98
N LEU A 45 9.40 -2.06 -14.70
CA LEU A 45 9.63 -0.70 -14.25
C LEU A 45 8.31 0.07 -14.05
N ARG A 46 7.36 -0.04 -14.99
CA ARG A 46 6.06 0.61 -14.84
C ARG A 46 5.27 0.05 -13.66
N GLN A 47 5.33 -1.26 -13.42
CA GLN A 47 4.70 -1.87 -12.25
C GLN A 47 5.37 -1.42 -10.94
N THR A 48 6.69 -1.21 -10.95
CA THR A 48 7.42 -0.65 -9.81
C THR A 48 7.03 0.81 -9.57
N LYS A 49 6.83 1.60 -10.63
CA LYS A 49 6.29 2.97 -10.53
C LYS A 49 4.91 2.98 -9.87
N ASP A 50 3.98 2.17 -10.38
CA ASP A 50 2.61 2.11 -9.87
C ASP A 50 2.60 1.69 -8.37
N MET A 51 3.46 0.74 -7.99
CA MET A 51 3.64 0.35 -6.57
C MET A 51 4.18 1.51 -5.72
N ALA A 52 5.17 2.24 -6.23
CA ALA A 52 5.77 3.36 -5.52
C ALA A 52 4.79 4.54 -5.35
N GLU A 53 3.97 4.83 -6.38
CA GLU A 53 2.88 5.80 -6.34
C GLU A 53 1.83 5.41 -5.30
N ASN A 54 1.36 4.14 -5.32
CA ASN A 54 0.38 3.66 -4.34
C ASN A 54 0.90 3.76 -2.89
N VAL A 55 2.16 3.37 -2.65
CA VAL A 55 2.76 3.49 -1.32
C VAL A 55 2.90 4.94 -0.90
N TYR A 56 3.33 5.83 -1.80
CA TYR A 56 3.41 7.26 -1.53
C TYR A 56 2.05 7.84 -1.17
N ASP A 57 1.03 7.59 -1.99
CA ASP A 57 -0.32 8.12 -1.80
C ASP A 57 -0.92 7.62 -0.47
N ALA A 58 -0.76 6.34 -0.16
CA ALA A 58 -1.25 5.78 1.10
C ALA A 58 -0.56 6.39 2.33
N ILE A 59 0.75 6.67 2.24
CA ILE A 59 1.48 7.33 3.32
C ILE A 59 1.05 8.81 3.43
N LYS A 60 1.00 9.53 2.32
CA LYS A 60 0.61 10.94 2.29
C LYS A 60 -0.80 11.19 2.80
N ASN A 61 -1.73 10.27 2.51
CA ASN A 61 -3.13 10.42 2.89
C ASN A 61 -3.47 9.74 4.23
N HIS A 62 -2.47 9.20 4.94
CA HIS A 62 -2.69 8.46 6.19
C HIS A 62 -3.66 7.27 6.03
N ASP A 63 -3.62 6.62 4.87
CA ASP A 63 -4.48 5.48 4.52
C ASP A 63 -3.76 4.15 4.83
N SER A 64 -3.91 3.72 6.08
CA SER A 64 -3.33 2.46 6.56
C SER A 64 -3.85 1.25 5.79
N GLU A 65 -5.11 1.26 5.35
CA GLU A 65 -5.71 0.11 4.66
C GLU A 65 -5.12 -0.02 3.26
N GLN A 66 -5.05 1.08 2.51
CA GLN A 66 -4.41 1.09 1.19
C GLN A 66 -2.94 0.66 1.27
N LEU A 67 -2.21 1.09 2.30
CA LEU A 67 -0.81 0.69 2.50
C LEU A 67 -0.69 -0.80 2.85
N LYS A 68 -1.58 -1.33 3.69
CA LYS A 68 -1.62 -2.77 4.03
C LYS A 68 -1.84 -3.64 2.80
N GLU A 69 -2.74 -3.23 1.92
CA GLU A 69 -3.04 -3.95 0.68
C GLU A 69 -1.84 -4.09 -0.26
N GLN A 70 -0.85 -3.19 -0.17
CA GLN A 70 0.37 -3.31 -0.96
C GLN A 70 1.30 -4.42 -0.46
N PHE A 71 1.21 -4.82 0.83
CA PHE A 71 2.04 -5.89 1.40
C PHE A 71 1.61 -7.27 0.90
N CYS A 72 2.60 -8.15 0.73
CA CYS A 72 2.35 -9.54 0.35
C CYS A 72 1.48 -10.27 1.37
N GLU A 73 0.69 -11.23 0.90
CA GLU A 73 -0.28 -11.97 1.72
C GLU A 73 0.35 -12.64 2.95
N ARG A 74 1.59 -13.13 2.83
CA ARG A 74 2.33 -13.72 3.95
C ARG A 74 2.42 -12.76 5.14
N LEU A 75 2.51 -11.47 4.87
CA LEU A 75 2.76 -10.42 5.85
C LEU A 75 1.49 -9.71 6.32
N GLN A 76 0.31 -9.99 5.76
CA GLN A 76 -0.93 -9.32 6.15
C GLN A 76 -1.40 -9.64 7.59
N PRO A 77 -1.28 -10.88 8.12
CA PRO A 77 -1.71 -11.17 9.49
C PRO A 77 -0.90 -10.40 10.55
N GLY A 78 -1.59 -9.62 11.41
CA GLY A 78 -1.01 -8.96 12.58
C GLY A 78 -0.24 -7.66 12.31
N LYS A 79 -0.42 -7.07 11.12
CA LYS A 79 0.29 -5.86 10.70
C LYS A 79 -0.47 -4.56 10.87
N GLU A 80 -1.73 -4.60 11.28
CA GLU A 80 -2.58 -3.41 11.32
C GLU A 80 -1.92 -2.28 12.11
N THR A 81 -1.42 -2.60 13.30
CA THR A 81 -0.74 -1.63 14.19
C THR A 81 0.68 -1.28 13.79
N ALA A 82 1.30 -2.06 12.89
CA ALA A 82 2.68 -1.80 12.47
C ALA A 82 2.74 -0.72 11.39
N VAL A 83 1.75 -0.70 10.50
CA VAL A 83 1.60 0.32 9.45
C VAL A 83 1.37 1.69 10.05
N ASP A 84 0.54 1.79 11.09
CA ASP A 84 0.23 3.07 11.74
C ASP A 84 1.47 3.77 12.33
N LYS A 85 2.51 3.00 12.69
CA LYS A 85 3.79 3.54 13.20
C LYS A 85 4.51 4.43 12.20
N ILE A 86 4.23 4.31 10.90
CA ILE A 86 4.80 5.23 9.89
C ILE A 86 4.35 6.67 10.18
N TYR A 87 3.08 6.86 10.50
CA TYR A 87 2.50 8.18 10.71
C TYR A 87 2.97 8.82 12.02
N GLU A 88 3.33 8.00 13.01
CA GLU A 88 3.98 8.47 14.23
C GLU A 88 5.47 8.80 14.00
N TYR A 89 6.13 8.06 13.11
CA TYR A 89 7.56 8.20 12.84
C TYR A 89 7.89 9.39 11.92
N ILE A 90 7.04 9.66 10.93
CA ILE A 90 7.15 10.82 10.04
C ILE A 90 6.61 12.04 10.79
N ASP A 91 7.52 12.90 11.22
CA ASP A 91 7.19 14.14 11.92
C ASP A 91 6.70 15.23 10.95
N GLY A 92 5.39 15.47 10.94
CA GLY A 92 4.70 16.45 10.10
C GLY A 92 3.97 15.84 8.91
N GLU A 93 3.27 16.70 8.16
CA GLU A 93 2.49 16.30 6.97
C GLU A 93 3.39 16.31 5.74
N ILE A 94 3.20 15.37 4.81
CA ILE A 94 4.00 15.32 3.58
C ILE A 94 3.60 16.45 2.64
N GLU A 95 4.50 17.41 2.45
CA GLU A 95 4.30 18.55 1.55
C GLU A 95 4.88 18.26 0.16
N THR A 96 6.10 17.73 0.10
CA THR A 96 6.88 17.58 -1.15
C THR A 96 7.34 16.15 -1.37
N LEU A 97 7.20 15.66 -2.60
CA LEU A 97 7.88 14.47 -3.12
C LEU A 97 9.05 14.94 -4.00
N GLU A 98 10.29 14.69 -3.57
CA GLU A 98 11.48 15.05 -4.34
C GLU A 98 11.87 14.00 -5.37
N THR A 99 11.39 12.76 -5.21
CA THR A 99 11.72 11.68 -6.13
C THR A 99 11.10 11.94 -7.51
N ASP A 100 11.97 11.99 -8.52
CA ASP A 100 11.57 12.05 -9.91
C ASP A 100 11.36 10.64 -10.48
N PHE A 101 10.10 10.29 -10.75
CA PHE A 101 9.70 9.03 -11.36
C PHE A 101 9.97 8.94 -12.87
N GLU A 102 10.34 10.05 -13.50
CA GLU A 102 10.69 10.09 -14.93
C GLU A 102 12.15 9.70 -15.18
N THR A 103 12.97 9.63 -14.11
CA THR A 103 14.32 9.06 -14.17
C THR A 103 14.32 7.68 -13.52
N ASP A 104 14.92 6.67 -14.15
CA ASP A 104 14.92 5.30 -13.60
C ASP A 104 15.74 5.16 -12.29
N ASN A 105 16.32 6.23 -11.76
CA ASN A 105 17.17 6.21 -10.56
C ASN A 105 16.41 5.94 -9.26
N TYR A 106 15.09 6.13 -9.25
CA TYR A 106 14.26 5.85 -8.06
C TYR A 106 14.10 4.36 -7.80
N ALA A 107 14.26 3.51 -8.82
CA ALA A 107 13.96 2.09 -8.73
C ALA A 107 15.04 1.20 -9.33
N ASP A 108 15.16 0.01 -8.77
CA ASP A 108 15.73 -1.15 -9.45
C ASP A 108 14.60 -2.15 -9.67
N ALA A 109 14.18 -2.30 -10.92
CA ALA A 109 13.02 -3.08 -11.31
C ALA A 109 13.45 -4.28 -12.15
N GLY A 110 13.36 -5.49 -11.58
CA GLY A 110 13.66 -6.73 -12.28
C GLY A 110 15.14 -7.09 -12.39
N GLY A 111 16.04 -6.39 -11.69
CA GLY A 111 17.46 -6.77 -11.57
C GLY A 111 17.69 -8.03 -10.70
N GLY A 112 16.71 -8.40 -9.87
CA GLY A 112 16.70 -9.63 -9.07
C GLY A 112 15.47 -10.50 -9.37
N GLY A 113 15.56 -11.76 -8.96
CA GLY A 113 14.53 -12.77 -9.19
C GLY A 113 15.13 -14.15 -9.51
N GLU A 114 14.27 -15.15 -9.58
CA GLU A 114 14.68 -16.53 -9.82
C GLU A 114 13.78 -17.17 -10.88
N ILE A 115 14.32 -18.10 -11.66
CA ILE A 115 13.53 -18.97 -12.54
C ILE A 115 13.69 -20.40 -12.03
N ARG A 116 12.57 -21.06 -11.72
CA ARG A 116 12.51 -22.46 -11.31
C ARG A 116 11.55 -23.21 -12.23
N GLY A 117 12.10 -23.81 -13.30
CA GLY A 117 11.29 -24.48 -14.32
C GLY A 117 10.40 -23.49 -15.08
N ASP A 118 9.09 -23.70 -15.00
CA ASP A 118 8.06 -22.84 -15.59
C ASP A 118 7.65 -21.66 -14.69
N LYS A 119 8.18 -21.61 -13.46
CA LYS A 119 7.92 -20.56 -12.48
C LYS A 119 9.02 -19.52 -12.45
N LEU A 120 8.67 -18.29 -12.08
CA LEU A 120 9.60 -17.18 -11.95
C LEU A 120 9.22 -16.22 -10.81
N SER A 121 10.21 -15.55 -10.25
CA SER A 121 10.05 -14.35 -9.46
C SER A 121 10.78 -13.17 -10.11
N LYS A 122 10.26 -11.96 -9.88
CA LYS A 122 10.88 -10.69 -10.29
C LYS A 122 10.75 -9.69 -9.16
N THR A 123 11.89 -9.28 -8.63
CA THR A 123 11.93 -8.34 -7.51
C THR A 123 11.78 -6.90 -8.00
N PHE A 124 11.26 -6.04 -7.12
CA PHE A 124 11.42 -4.59 -7.23
C PHE A 124 12.09 -4.04 -5.98
N VAL A 125 12.81 -2.94 -6.19
CA VAL A 125 13.25 -2.02 -5.14
C VAL A 125 12.91 -0.62 -5.60
N PHE A 126 12.35 0.21 -4.71
CA PHE A 126 12.22 1.64 -4.98
C PHE A 126 12.62 2.48 -3.76
N ARG A 127 12.96 3.73 -4.03
CA ARG A 127 13.36 4.73 -3.04
C ARG A 127 12.65 6.04 -3.32
N LEU A 128 11.88 6.49 -2.33
CA LEU A 128 11.25 7.80 -2.32
C LEU A 128 12.00 8.73 -1.37
N VAL A 129 12.06 10.01 -1.71
CA VAL A 129 12.49 11.07 -0.81
C VAL A 129 11.34 12.07 -0.69
N ILE A 130 10.92 12.32 0.55
CA ILE A 130 9.82 13.21 0.89
C ILE A 130 10.30 14.30 1.84
N ILE A 131 9.62 15.44 1.83
CA ILE A 131 9.82 16.53 2.78
C ILE A 131 8.48 16.83 3.46
N THR A 132 8.51 16.94 4.79
CA THR A 132 7.33 17.37 5.55
C THR A 132 7.22 18.89 5.60
N ASP A 133 6.04 19.38 5.97
CA ASP A 133 5.75 20.79 6.27
C ASP A 133 6.69 21.40 7.34
N LYS A 134 7.34 20.56 8.14
CA LYS A 134 8.38 20.94 9.11
C LYS A 134 9.79 21.04 8.51
N GLY A 135 9.93 20.84 7.20
CA GLY A 135 11.21 20.85 6.50
C GLY A 135 12.06 19.60 6.77
N VAL A 136 11.49 18.54 7.35
CA VAL A 136 12.23 17.31 7.66
C VAL A 136 12.20 16.38 6.45
N ARG A 137 13.38 15.91 6.02
CA ARG A 137 13.51 14.98 4.90
C ARG A 137 13.52 13.53 5.39
N TYR A 138 12.74 12.71 4.72
CA TYR A 138 12.71 11.27 4.94
C TYR A 138 12.98 10.51 3.64
N LYS A 139 13.59 9.34 3.76
CA LYS A 139 13.75 8.39 2.68
C LYS A 139 12.94 7.16 2.97
N ILE A 140 12.10 6.76 2.02
CA ILE A 140 11.29 5.56 2.09
C ILE A 140 11.88 4.56 1.11
N GLY A 141 12.47 3.48 1.63
CA GLY A 141 12.99 2.37 0.84
C GLY A 141 12.07 1.18 0.91
N ALA A 142 11.73 0.58 -0.22
CA ALA A 142 10.82 -0.55 -0.31
C ALA A 142 11.38 -1.64 -1.19
N LYS A 143 11.09 -2.90 -0.84
CA LYS A 143 11.45 -4.09 -1.61
C LYS A 143 10.35 -5.13 -1.55
N GLY A 144 10.17 -5.84 -2.64
CA GLY A 144 9.23 -6.94 -2.75
C GLY A 144 9.30 -7.62 -4.11
N ASP A 145 8.28 -8.40 -4.44
CA ASP A 145 8.16 -9.09 -5.71
C ASP A 145 7.00 -8.52 -6.54
N ILE A 146 7.30 -8.14 -7.79
CA ILE A 146 6.29 -7.70 -8.76
C ILE A 146 5.49 -8.93 -9.21
N ILE A 147 6.22 -10.01 -9.45
CA ILE A 147 5.69 -11.31 -9.86
C ILE A 147 6.42 -12.34 -9.01
N ASN A 148 5.67 -13.27 -8.42
CA ASN A 148 6.27 -14.45 -7.80
C ASN A 148 5.38 -15.66 -8.03
N THR A 149 5.63 -16.43 -9.10
CA THR A 149 4.90 -17.69 -9.35
C THR A 149 5.57 -18.88 -8.67
N ILE A 150 6.77 -18.68 -8.10
CA ILE A 150 7.47 -19.67 -7.27
C ILE A 150 6.74 -19.78 -5.94
N GLU A 151 6.59 -18.66 -5.22
CA GLU A 151 5.85 -18.47 -3.97
C GLU A 151 4.83 -17.32 -4.10
N PRO A 152 3.59 -17.60 -4.57
CA PRO A 152 2.58 -16.56 -4.83
C PRO A 152 2.23 -15.66 -3.65
N ARG A 153 2.34 -16.17 -2.42
CA ARG A 153 2.04 -15.43 -1.19
C ARG A 153 3.10 -14.38 -0.84
N ASP A 154 4.24 -14.39 -1.53
CA ASP A 154 5.33 -13.43 -1.39
C ASP A 154 5.27 -12.30 -2.41
N GLN A 155 4.34 -12.36 -3.38
CA GLN A 155 4.11 -11.28 -4.33
C GLN A 155 3.53 -10.05 -3.62
N GLY A 156 4.08 -8.88 -3.93
CA GLY A 156 3.78 -7.61 -3.27
C GLY A 156 4.95 -7.09 -2.43
N LEU A 157 4.69 -6.03 -1.66
CA LEU A 157 5.66 -5.40 -0.78
C LEU A 157 6.02 -6.33 0.39
N GLN A 158 7.31 -6.57 0.60
CA GLN A 158 7.80 -7.44 1.66
C GLN A 158 8.40 -6.63 2.81
N VAL A 159 9.12 -5.56 2.48
CA VAL A 159 9.73 -4.67 3.46
C VAL A 159 9.58 -3.21 3.02
N LEU A 160 9.26 -2.37 3.99
CA LEU A 160 9.28 -0.91 3.86
C LEU A 160 10.09 -0.33 5.02
N ARG A 161 11.04 0.54 4.70
CA ARG A 161 11.93 1.21 5.65
C ARG A 161 11.82 2.71 5.51
N VAL A 162 11.73 3.42 6.63
CA VAL A 162 11.69 4.88 6.67
C VAL A 162 12.90 5.39 7.45
N TYR A 163 13.73 6.18 6.78
CA TYR A 163 14.91 6.81 7.34
C TYR A 163 14.66 8.30 7.49
N LYS A 164 15.03 8.87 8.64
CA LYS A 164 15.07 10.32 8.82
C LYS A 164 16.46 10.83 8.42
N GLN A 165 16.53 11.92 7.67
CA GLN A 165 17.82 12.54 7.36
C GLN A 165 18.44 13.14 8.62
N ASN A 166 19.75 13.01 8.78
CA ASN A 166 20.49 13.68 9.85
C ASN A 166 20.55 15.20 9.57
N GLU A 167 20.79 15.99 10.61
CA GLU A 167 20.93 17.46 10.51
C GLU A 167 22.06 17.89 9.56
N ASP A 168 23.10 17.07 9.44
CA ASP A 168 24.23 17.31 8.52
C ASP A 168 23.94 16.90 7.05
N GLY A 169 22.71 16.48 6.76
CA GLY A 169 22.27 16.05 5.43
C GLY A 169 22.63 14.60 5.07
N THR A 170 23.30 13.86 5.97
CA THR A 170 23.65 12.45 5.73
C THR A 170 22.49 11.49 6.04
N TRP A 171 22.59 10.26 5.55
CA TRP A 171 21.63 9.19 5.80
C TRP A 171 22.28 8.07 6.60
N ASN A 172 21.63 7.60 7.67
CA ASN A 172 22.06 6.42 8.41
C ASN A 172 21.20 5.21 8.07
N TYR A 173 21.76 4.26 7.31
CA TYR A 173 21.05 3.03 6.93
C TYR A 173 21.25 1.87 7.91
N SER A 174 22.07 2.05 8.95
CA SER A 174 22.43 0.98 9.89
C SER A 174 21.56 0.97 11.15
N LYS A 175 21.04 2.11 11.56
CA LYS A 175 20.24 2.26 12.79
C LYS A 175 19.33 3.49 12.71
N GLY A 176 18.34 3.55 13.61
CA GLY A 176 17.45 4.70 13.72
C GLY A 176 16.52 4.84 12.51
N TYR A 177 16.02 3.72 11.99
CA TYR A 177 15.01 3.67 10.95
C TYR A 177 13.80 2.86 11.44
N LEU A 178 12.62 3.20 10.93
CA LEU A 178 11.44 2.36 11.07
C LEU A 178 11.49 1.28 9.99
N GLN A 179 11.16 0.03 10.34
CA GLN A 179 10.95 -1.04 9.38
C GLN A 179 9.61 -1.72 9.61
N ILE A 180 8.90 -1.98 8.52
CA ILE A 180 7.70 -2.79 8.49
C ILE A 180 7.93 -3.99 7.57
N GLY A 181 7.64 -5.18 8.08
CA GLY A 181 7.91 -6.43 7.38
C GLY A 181 9.35 -6.90 7.50
N SER A 182 9.67 -7.88 6.69
CA SER A 182 10.96 -8.54 6.68
C SER A 182 11.29 -8.98 5.26
N GLU A 183 12.57 -8.94 4.93
CA GLU A 183 13.07 -9.62 3.74
C GLU A 183 12.94 -11.13 3.95
N LEU A 184 12.88 -11.86 2.83
CA LEU A 184 13.06 -13.31 2.84
C LEU A 184 14.56 -13.58 3.03
N ASP A 185 14.88 -14.47 3.97
CA ASP A 185 16.25 -14.98 4.19
C ASP A 185 16.73 -15.86 3.02
#